data_AF-G9KE84-F1
#
_entry.id   AF-G9KE84-F1
#
_cell.length_a   1.000
_cell.length_b   1.000
_cell.length_c   1.000
_cell.angle_alpha   90.00
_cell.angle_beta   90.00
_cell.angle_gamma   90.00
#
_symmetry.space_group_name_H-M   'P 1'
#
loop_
_entity.id
_entity.type
_entity.pdbx_description
1 polymer ?
#
loop_
_entity_poly.entity_id
_entity_poly.type
_entity_poly.pdbx_seq_one_letter_code
_entity_poly.pdbx_strand_id
1 'polypeptide(L)'
;EDGLVAWFALGIDPAAAEEFKQRHENCYFLHPPMPALLQLKEKEAGVVAQARSVLAWHSRYKFCPTCGSATKIEEGGYKRVCLKED
;
A
#
# COMPACT_ATOMS: atom_id res chain seq x y z
N GLU A 1 -4.31 -25.68 12.69
CA GLU A 1 -4.58 -24.39 12.02
C GLU A 1 -3.63 -24.30 10.84
N ASP A 2 -4.15 -24.09 9.63
CA ASP A 2 -3.73 -24.73 8.35
C ASP A 2 -2.32 -24.45 7.80
N GLY A 3 -1.41 -23.88 8.60
CA GLY A 3 -0.01 -23.65 8.21
C GLY A 3 0.19 -22.57 7.14
N LEU A 4 -0.84 -21.79 6.84
CA LEU A 4 -0.78 -20.72 5.85
C LEU A 4 -0.08 -19.47 6.42
N VAL A 5 0.89 -18.94 5.67
CA VAL A 5 1.61 -17.71 6.02
C VAL A 5 1.04 -16.56 5.20
N ALA A 6 0.36 -15.63 5.87
CA ALA A 6 -0.21 -14.44 5.25
C ALA A 6 0.84 -13.32 5.12
N TRP A 7 0.74 -12.54 4.03
CA TRP A 7 1.57 -11.37 3.77
C TRP A 7 0.69 -10.15 3.58
N PHE A 8 1.11 -9.01 4.14
CA PHE A 8 0.38 -7.75 4.07
C PHE A 8 1.30 -6.62 3.62
N ALA A 9 0.71 -5.61 2.98
CA ALA A 9 1.36 -4.34 2.69
C ALA A 9 0.75 -3.25 3.57
N LEU A 10 1.60 -2.46 4.24
CA LEU A 10 1.17 -1.41 5.16
C LEU A 10 1.71 -0.07 4.69
N GLY A 11 0.81 0.86 4.37
CA GLY A 11 1.14 2.27 4.22
C GLY A 11 1.10 2.97 5.57
N ILE A 12 2.17 3.68 5.93
CA ILE A 12 2.29 4.45 7.18
C ILE A 12 2.48 5.93 6.86
N ASP A 13 2.19 6.80 7.84
CA ASP A 13 2.48 8.22 7.72
C ASP A 13 3.99 8.51 7.86
N PRO A 14 4.46 9.70 7.42
CA PRO A 14 5.88 10.02 7.46
C PRO A 14 6.50 10.03 8.85
N ALA A 15 5.76 10.40 9.91
CA ALA A 15 6.32 10.46 11.26
C ALA A 15 6.62 9.04 11.78
N ALA A 16 5.68 8.11 11.58
CA ALA A 16 5.91 6.69 11.88
C ALA A 16 7.07 6.09 11.06
N ALA A 17 7.24 6.53 9.79
CA ALA A 17 8.34 6.08 8.95
C ALA A 17 9.72 6.57 9.44
N GLU A 18 9.81 7.79 9.99
CA GLU A 18 11.05 8.28 10.61
C GLU A 18 11.40 7.50 11.87
N GLU A 19 10.43 7.25 12.75
CA GLU A 19 10.63 6.44 13.96
C GLU A 19 11.12 5.03 13.59
N PHE A 20 10.53 4.41 12.55
CA PHE A 20 10.94 3.08 12.09
C PHE A 20 12.42 3.06 11.66
N LYS A 21 12.87 4.07 10.90
CA LYS A 21 14.26 4.18 10.45
C LYS A 21 15.24 4.31 11.61
N GLN A 22 14.88 5.07 12.65
CA GLN A 22 15.72 5.22 13.85
C GLN A 22 15.85 3.92 14.63
N ARG A 23 14.81 3.08 14.63
CA ARG A 23 14.81 1.79 15.32
C ARG A 23 15.52 0.67 14.54
N HIS A 24 15.54 0.77 13.21
CA HIS A 24 16.02 -0.29 12.32
C HIS A 24 17.06 0.22 11.31
N GLU A 25 18.31 0.35 11.77
CA GLU A 25 19.42 0.93 10.99
C GLU A 25 19.76 0.17 9.69
N ASN A 26 19.47 -1.14 9.63
CA ASN A 26 19.73 -1.97 8.45
C ASN A 26 18.58 -1.95 7.41
N CYS A 27 17.54 -1.15 7.63
CA CYS A 27 16.39 -1.04 6.74
C CYS A 27 16.22 0.40 6.26
N TYR A 28 15.84 0.57 5.00
CA TYR A 28 15.55 1.87 4.42
C TYR A 28 14.37 1.78 3.45
N PHE A 29 13.72 2.91 3.20
CA PHE A 29 12.68 3.02 2.18
C PHE A 29 13.31 3.29 0.81
N LEU A 30 13.07 2.40 -0.14
CA LEU A 30 13.64 2.48 -1.48
C LEU A 30 13.08 3.67 -2.27
N HIS A 31 13.95 4.60 -2.67
CA HIS A 31 13.59 5.80 -3.43
C HIS A 31 14.79 6.33 -4.26
N PRO A 32 14.56 7.03 -5.39
CA PRO A 32 13.29 7.16 -6.09
C PRO A 32 12.85 5.81 -6.72
N PRO A 33 11.54 5.58 -6.95
CA PRO A 33 11.06 4.28 -7.44
C PRO A 33 11.69 3.83 -8.76
N MET A 34 11.93 4.76 -9.69
CA MET A 34 12.64 4.46 -10.94
C MET A 34 14.04 5.09 -10.91
N PRO A 35 15.11 4.34 -11.24
CA PRO A 35 15.11 2.92 -11.63
C PRO A 35 15.22 1.95 -10.43
N ALA A 36 15.18 2.42 -9.18
CA ALA A 36 15.57 1.61 -8.02
C ALA A 36 14.77 0.31 -7.84
N LEU A 37 13.48 0.29 -8.18
CA LEU A 37 12.66 -0.92 -8.13
C LEU A 37 13.15 -2.04 -9.06
N LEU A 38 13.92 -1.71 -10.10
CA LEU A 38 14.53 -2.69 -11.01
C LEU A 38 15.71 -3.44 -10.37
N GLN A 39 16.15 -3.02 -9.17
CA GLN A 39 17.21 -3.71 -8.42
C GLN A 39 16.68 -4.89 -7.60
N LEU A 40 15.35 -5.01 -7.43
CA LEU A 40 14.72 -6.12 -6.73
C LEU A 40 14.75 -7.39 -7.59
N LYS A 41 14.83 -8.56 -6.96
CA LYS A 41 14.64 -9.83 -7.66
C LYS A 41 13.21 -9.93 -8.18
N GLU A 42 13.01 -10.61 -9.30
CA GLU A 42 11.71 -10.68 -10.00
C GLU A 42 10.52 -11.04 -9.09
N LYS A 43 10.69 -12.02 -8.19
CA LYS A 43 9.62 -12.46 -7.28
C LYS A 43 9.26 -11.39 -6.24
N GLU A 44 10.25 -10.71 -5.68
CA GLU A 44 10.04 -9.61 -4.73
C GLU A 44 9.47 -8.39 -5.45
N ALA A 45 9.98 -8.08 -6.64
CA ALA A 45 9.49 -7.00 -7.48
C ALA A 45 7.99 -7.18 -7.81
N GLY A 46 7.55 -8.41 -8.09
CA GLY A 46 6.14 -8.72 -8.33
C GLY A 46 5.23 -8.41 -7.12
N VAL A 47 5.65 -8.81 -5.91
CA VAL A 47 4.92 -8.53 -4.67
C VAL A 47 4.89 -7.02 -4.39
N VAL A 48 6.03 -6.34 -4.55
CA VAL A 48 6.11 -4.87 -4.37
C VAL A 48 5.26 -4.14 -5.42
N ALA A 49 5.20 -4.62 -6.66
CA ALA A 49 4.37 -4.03 -7.72
C ALA A 49 2.89 -4.10 -7.36
N GLN A 50 2.40 -5.25 -6.87
CA GLN A 50 1.03 -5.41 -6.39
C GLN A 50 0.74 -4.44 -5.23
N ALA A 51 1.55 -4.51 -4.16
CA ALA A 51 1.39 -3.71 -2.96
C ALA A 51 1.39 -2.20 -3.27
N ARG A 52 2.40 -1.73 -4.01
CA ARG A 52 2.55 -0.32 -4.36
C ARG A 52 1.41 0.18 -5.23
N SER A 53 0.87 -0.64 -6.14
CA SER A 53 -0.24 -0.27 -7.01
C SER A 53 -1.54 -0.06 -6.23
N VAL A 54 -1.86 -0.97 -5.31
CA VAL A 54 -3.07 -0.85 -4.45
C VAL A 54 -2.94 0.35 -3.51
N LEU A 55 -1.78 0.54 -2.86
CA LEU A 55 -1.54 1.70 -2.00
C LEU A 55 -1.60 3.03 -2.79
N ALA A 56 -1.06 3.05 -4.01
CA ALA A 56 -1.15 4.22 -4.88
C ALA A 56 -2.61 4.53 -5.28
N TRP A 57 -3.40 3.50 -5.60
CA TRP A 57 -4.84 3.65 -5.86
C TRP A 57 -5.56 4.26 -4.65
N HIS A 58 -5.35 3.73 -3.45
CA HIS A 58 -5.93 4.30 -2.23
C HIS A 58 -5.52 5.75 -1.97
N SER A 59 -4.28 6.14 -2.31
CA SER A 59 -3.83 7.52 -2.12
C SER A 59 -4.59 8.52 -3.00
N ARG A 60 -5.04 8.11 -4.19
CA ARG A 60 -5.63 8.98 -5.21
C ARG A 60 -7.16 8.86 -5.34
N TYR A 61 -7.72 7.69 -5.05
CA TYR A 61 -9.15 7.39 -5.25
C TYR A 61 -9.91 7.34 -3.91
N LYS A 62 -9.80 8.39 -3.11
CA LYS A 62 -10.44 8.46 -1.78
C LYS A 62 -11.95 8.73 -1.84
N PHE A 63 -12.44 9.25 -2.96
CA PHE A 63 -13.83 9.65 -3.17
C PHE A 63 -14.48 8.89 -4.33
N CYS A 64 -15.81 8.80 -4.30
CA CYS A 64 -16.59 8.14 -5.33
C CYS A 64 -16.50 8.95 -6.64
N PRO A 65 -16.08 8.33 -7.76
CA PRO A 65 -16.01 9.04 -9.04
C PRO A 65 -17.38 9.46 -9.57
N THR A 66 -18.47 8.82 -9.13
CA THR A 66 -19.83 9.10 -9.59
C THR A 66 -20.48 10.28 -8.86
N CYS A 67 -20.36 10.34 -7.54
CA CYS A 67 -21.09 11.32 -6.72
C CYS A 67 -20.20 12.23 -5.85
N GLY A 68 -18.88 12.03 -5.86
CA GLY A 68 -17.92 12.81 -5.06
C GLY A 68 -17.92 12.51 -3.56
N SER A 69 -18.82 11.65 -3.06
CA SER A 69 -18.88 11.30 -1.63
C SER A 69 -17.67 10.48 -1.19
N ALA A 70 -17.38 10.47 0.11
CA ALA A 70 -16.31 9.65 0.67
C ALA A 70 -16.56 8.15 0.40
N THR A 71 -15.47 7.38 0.36
CA THR A 71 -15.52 5.91 0.20
C THR A 71 -14.80 5.23 1.36
N LYS A 72 -15.26 4.04 1.75
CA LYS A 72 -14.55 3.14 2.68
C LYS A 72 -13.79 2.06 1.94
N ILE A 73 -12.70 1.56 2.53
CA ILE A 73 -11.92 0.42 2.02
C ILE A 73 -12.58 -0.88 2.51
N GLU A 74 -12.70 -1.88 1.63
CA GLU A 74 -13.22 -3.21 1.92
C GLU A 74 -12.38 -4.31 1.22
N GLU A 75 -12.77 -5.58 1.38
CA GLU A 75 -12.14 -6.76 0.74
C GLU A 75 -10.61 -6.78 0.90
N GLY A 76 -10.12 -6.52 2.11
CA GLY A 76 -8.69 -6.54 2.43
C GLY A 76 -7.85 -5.49 1.69
N GLY A 77 -8.46 -4.41 1.21
CA GLY A 77 -7.78 -3.36 0.45
C GLY A 77 -8.10 -3.36 -1.05
N TYR A 78 -8.79 -4.38 -1.57
CA TYR A 78 -9.05 -4.50 -3.00
C TYR A 78 -10.32 -3.80 -3.47
N LYS A 79 -11.10 -3.22 -2.56
CA LYS A 79 -12.36 -2.55 -2.90
C LYS A 79 -12.52 -1.24 -2.18
N ARG A 80 -13.21 -0.32 -2.85
CA ARG A 80 -13.73 0.91 -2.25
C ARG A 80 -15.21 1.02 -2.52
N VAL A 81 -15.97 1.33 -1.48
CA VAL A 81 -17.43 1.42 -1.53
C VAL A 81 -17.86 2.83 -1.17
N CYS A 82 -18.76 3.39 -1.97
CA CYS A 82 -19.36 4.70 -1.73
C CYS A 82 -20.15 4.67 -0.41
N LEU A 83 -20.00 5.73 0.39
CA LEU A 83 -20.74 5.86 1.66
C LEU A 83 -22.09 6.56 1.53
N LYS A 84 -22.37 7.14 0.36
CA LYS A 84 -23.69 7.69 0.07
C LYS A 84 -24.64 6.54 -0.21
N GLU A 85 -25.64 6.37 0.64
CA GLU A 85 -26.81 5.55 0.39
C GLU A 85 -27.66 6.21 -0.70
N ASP A 86 -28.30 5.41 -1.55
CA ASP A 86 -29.11 5.88 -2.68
C ASP A 86 -30.22 6.85 -2.26
#